data_AF-A0A4S1WVN1-F1
#
_entry.id   AF-A0A4S1WVN1-F1
#
_cell.length_a   1.000
_cell.length_b   1.000
_cell.length_c   1.000
_cell.angle_alpha   90.00
_cell.angle_beta   90.00
_cell.angle_gamma   90.00
#
_symmetry.space_group_name_H-M   'P 1'
#
loop_
_entity.id
_entity.type
_entity.pdbx_description
1 polymer ?
#
loop_
_entity_poly.entity_id
_entity_poly.type
_entity_poly.pdbx_seq_one_letter_code
_entity_poly.pdbx_strand_id
1 'polypeptide(L)'
;MAALASLARLADLALPPRCPGCGEVTAADHRFCAACWGALRFLGPPWCATCQMPFAFDRGDGACCVECLADPPVHDGVRAAVAYGDIAREVALKLKYSGRLACAGTMARAMARLMPEGADLLVPVPLHRWRIWSRGFNQAALIAGILARSSGIACDSALLRRAKATPILRGLGARGRAKAVAGAFALAVDAKAKLAGKTVVLVDDVYTSGATGTACARLLKRGGADKVILLCWARVLDAEALD
;
A
#
# COMPACT_ATOMS: atom_id res chain seq x y z
N MET A 1 -38.71 0.31 -0.90
CA MET A 1 -37.61 0.85 -1.73
C MET A 1 -37.61 2.38 -1.81
N ALA A 2 -38.74 3.06 -2.06
CA ALA A 2 -38.80 4.52 -2.14
C ALA A 2 -38.39 5.25 -0.84
N ALA A 3 -38.84 4.78 0.33
CA ALA A 3 -38.47 5.38 1.62
C ALA A 3 -36.96 5.32 1.91
N LEU A 4 -36.29 4.22 1.53
CA LEU A 4 -34.83 4.07 1.64
C LEU A 4 -34.08 5.03 0.71
N ALA A 5 -34.60 5.26 -0.50
CA ALA A 5 -34.04 6.24 -1.43
C ALA A 5 -34.22 7.68 -0.94
N SER A 6 -35.34 8.00 -0.30
CA SER A 6 -35.58 9.33 0.29
C SER A 6 -34.69 9.58 1.52
N LEU A 7 -34.49 8.57 2.36
CA LEU A 7 -33.55 8.61 3.49
C LEU A 7 -32.09 8.76 3.02
N ALA A 8 -31.69 8.04 1.96
CA ALA A 8 -30.37 8.19 1.36
C ALA A 8 -30.14 9.60 0.83
N ARG A 9 -31.11 10.19 0.12
CA ARG A 9 -31.02 11.58 -0.39
C ARG A 9 -30.92 12.63 0.72
N LEU A 10 -31.63 12.45 1.84
CA LEU A 10 -31.52 13.32 3.00
C LEU A 10 -30.18 13.16 3.71
N ALA A 11 -29.66 11.93 3.78
CA ALA A 11 -28.32 11.67 4.30
C ALA A 11 -27.23 12.30 3.41
N ASP A 12 -27.34 12.20 2.09
CA ASP A 12 -26.40 12.82 1.14
C ASP A 12 -26.42 14.36 1.22
N LEU A 13 -27.57 14.96 1.55
CA LEU A 13 -27.66 16.41 1.78
C LEU A 13 -26.98 16.82 3.09
N ALA A 14 -27.17 16.03 4.16
CA ALA A 14 -26.59 16.31 5.48
C ALA A 14 -25.09 15.97 5.56
N LEU A 15 -24.65 14.95 4.82
CA LEU A 15 -23.30 14.40 4.79
C LEU A 15 -22.85 14.25 3.32
N PRO A 16 -22.66 15.37 2.59
CA PRO A 16 -22.28 15.31 1.19
C PRO A 16 -20.91 14.64 1.02
N PRO A 17 -20.69 13.91 -0.09
CA PRO A 17 -19.40 13.33 -0.39
C PRO A 17 -18.31 14.39 -0.45
N ARG A 18 -17.17 14.11 0.17
CA ARG A 18 -16.07 15.07 0.29
C ARG A 18 -14.77 14.55 -0.28
N CYS A 19 -14.02 15.46 -0.89
CA CYS A 19 -12.68 15.23 -1.39
C CYS A 19 -11.79 14.62 -0.29
N PRO A 20 -11.19 13.44 -0.51
CA PRO A 20 -10.30 12.83 0.47
C PRO A 20 -9.10 13.72 0.83
N GLY A 21 -8.63 14.51 -0.13
CA GLY A 21 -7.51 15.46 0.02
C GLY A 21 -7.86 16.68 0.86
N CYS A 22 -8.73 17.57 0.38
CA CYS A 22 -9.03 18.86 1.04
C CYS A 22 -10.35 18.91 1.82
N GLY A 23 -11.30 18.00 1.57
CA GLY A 23 -12.62 18.00 2.21
C GLY A 23 -13.70 18.83 1.50
N GLU A 24 -13.39 19.43 0.35
CA GLU A 24 -14.35 20.09 -0.55
C GLU A 24 -15.47 19.11 -0.97
N VAL A 25 -16.69 19.60 -1.18
CA VAL A 25 -17.82 18.77 -1.64
C VAL A 25 -17.55 18.27 -3.06
N THR A 26 -17.85 17.01 -3.30
CA THR A 26 -17.63 16.34 -4.59
C THR A 26 -18.88 15.58 -5.00
N ALA A 27 -18.97 15.20 -6.28
CA ALA A 27 -20.16 14.53 -6.83
C ALA A 27 -20.41 13.12 -6.28
N ALA A 28 -19.39 12.46 -5.73
CA ALA A 28 -19.50 11.10 -5.20
C ALA A 28 -18.36 10.79 -4.22
N ASP A 29 -18.55 9.76 -3.39
CA ASP A 29 -17.52 9.30 -2.46
C ASP A 29 -16.25 8.86 -3.18
N HIS A 30 -15.12 9.00 -2.47
CA HIS A 30 -13.79 8.63 -2.96
C HIS A 30 -13.34 9.39 -4.22
N ARG A 31 -13.97 10.53 -4.55
CA ARG A 31 -13.55 11.42 -5.64
C ARG A 31 -12.72 12.57 -5.11
N PHE A 32 -11.65 12.91 -5.81
CA PHE A 32 -10.88 14.12 -5.55
C PHE A 32 -11.52 15.29 -6.30
N CYS A 33 -11.49 16.50 -5.72
CA CYS A 33 -11.76 17.71 -6.48
C CYS A 33 -10.67 17.93 -7.54
N ALA A 34 -10.92 18.79 -8.53
CA ALA A 34 -10.00 19.02 -9.65
C ALA A 34 -8.58 19.41 -9.19
N ALA A 35 -8.48 20.29 -8.18
CA ALA A 35 -7.20 20.74 -7.64
C ALA A 35 -6.41 19.59 -6.98
N CYS A 36 -7.06 18.81 -6.11
CA CYS A 36 -6.41 17.66 -5.46
C CYS A 36 -6.07 16.56 -6.47
N TRP A 37 -6.92 16.34 -7.47
CA TRP A 37 -6.65 15.38 -8.54
C TRP A 37 -5.44 15.78 -9.37
N GLY A 38 -5.35 17.05 -9.79
CA GLY A 38 -4.22 17.57 -10.56
C GLY A 38 -2.90 17.57 -9.78
N ALA A 39 -2.95 17.67 -8.45
CA ALA A 39 -1.77 17.57 -7.58
C ALA A 39 -1.33 16.11 -7.31
N LEU A 40 -2.15 15.10 -7.62
CA LEU A 40 -1.78 13.70 -7.48
C LEU A 40 -1.04 13.22 -8.74
N ARG A 41 0.21 12.80 -8.56
CA ARG A 41 0.97 12.13 -9.61
C ARG A 41 0.69 10.64 -9.59
N PHE A 42 -0.22 10.17 -10.44
CA PHE A 42 -0.48 8.74 -10.61
C PHE A 42 0.72 8.05 -11.26
N LEU A 43 1.05 6.86 -10.76
CA LEU A 43 2.12 6.05 -11.34
C LEU A 43 1.51 4.98 -12.26
N GLY A 44 2.19 4.73 -13.38
CA GLY A 44 1.91 3.68 -14.35
C GLY A 44 3.12 3.48 -15.28
N PRO A 45 3.24 2.33 -15.97
CA PRO A 45 4.37 2.03 -16.87
C PRO A 45 4.66 3.19 -17.84
N PRO A 46 5.91 3.34 -18.34
CA PRO A 46 7.02 2.37 -18.30
C PRO A 46 7.83 2.41 -16.99
N TRP A 47 8.14 1.24 -16.43
CA TRP A 47 8.77 1.08 -15.10
C TRP A 47 9.97 0.14 -15.14
N CYS A 48 10.85 0.26 -14.14
CA CYS A 48 11.92 -0.70 -13.88
C CYS A 48 11.37 -2.13 -13.76
N ALA A 49 11.96 -3.07 -14.51
CA ALA A 49 11.54 -4.47 -14.55
C ALA A 49 11.58 -5.16 -13.17
N THR A 50 12.45 -4.69 -12.27
CA THR A 50 12.65 -5.29 -10.94
C THR A 50 11.86 -4.60 -9.83
N CYS A 51 12.18 -3.33 -9.52
CA CYS A 51 11.51 -2.63 -8.42
C CYS A 51 10.25 -1.86 -8.84
N GLN A 52 9.93 -1.80 -10.13
CA GLN A 52 8.79 -1.04 -10.66
C GLN A 52 8.85 0.46 -10.33
N MET A 53 10.07 1.01 -10.21
CA MET A 53 10.27 2.47 -10.19
C MET A 53 9.82 3.03 -11.54
N PRO A 54 8.97 4.07 -11.57
CA PRO A 54 8.58 4.70 -12.83
C PRO A 54 9.75 5.36 -13.53
N PHE A 55 9.84 5.16 -14.84
CA PHE A 55 10.72 5.92 -15.71
C PHE A 55 9.97 7.13 -16.29
N ALA A 56 10.71 8.18 -16.64
CA ALA A 56 10.14 9.33 -17.34
C ALA A 56 9.80 9.02 -18.81
N PHE A 57 10.52 8.09 -19.41
CA PHE A 57 10.33 7.63 -20.78
C PHE A 57 10.55 6.12 -20.88
N ASP A 58 10.07 5.52 -21.96
CA ASP A 58 10.28 4.10 -22.22
C ASP A 58 11.76 3.84 -22.49
N ARG A 59 12.34 2.91 -21.73
CA ARG A 59 13.75 2.48 -21.82
C ARG A 59 13.90 1.10 -22.46
N GLY A 60 12.79 0.52 -22.96
CA GLY A 60 12.74 -0.81 -23.56
C GLY A 60 12.43 -1.93 -22.57
N ASP A 61 12.12 -3.10 -23.12
CA ASP A 61 11.79 -4.30 -22.35
C ASP A 61 12.94 -4.73 -21.44
N GLY A 62 12.62 -5.05 -20.19
CA GLY A 62 13.61 -5.50 -19.20
C GLY A 62 14.49 -4.38 -18.62
N ALA A 63 14.23 -3.10 -18.95
CA ALA A 63 15.00 -1.98 -18.44
C ALA A 63 15.00 -1.94 -16.89
N CYS A 64 16.19 -1.81 -16.30
CA CYS A 64 16.41 -1.75 -14.86
C CYS A 64 16.94 -0.38 -14.45
N CYS A 65 16.54 0.10 -13.27
CA CYS A 65 17.15 1.29 -12.67
C CYS A 65 18.54 0.98 -12.09
N VAL A 66 19.36 2.02 -11.91
CA VAL A 66 20.76 1.88 -11.43
C VAL A 66 20.82 1.18 -10.09
N GLU A 67 19.89 1.48 -9.17
CA GLU A 67 19.85 0.87 -7.85
C GLU A 67 19.57 -0.63 -7.92
N CYS A 68 18.68 -1.05 -8.83
CA CYS A 68 18.36 -2.47 -9.01
C CYS A 68 19.45 -3.24 -9.73
N LEU A 69 20.23 -2.58 -10.60
CA LEU A 69 21.42 -3.19 -11.20
C LEU A 69 22.51 -3.41 -10.15
N ALA A 70 22.66 -2.49 -9.20
CA ALA A 70 23.66 -2.58 -8.14
C ALA A 70 23.27 -3.55 -7.01
N ASP A 71 22.02 -3.50 -6.54
CA ASP A 71 21.50 -4.34 -5.45
C ASP A 71 20.04 -4.74 -5.72
N PRO A 72 19.81 -5.88 -6.41
CA PRO A 72 18.47 -6.34 -6.74
C PRO A 72 17.62 -6.57 -5.47
N PRO A 73 16.38 -6.04 -5.41
CA PRO A 73 15.52 -6.26 -4.26
C PRO A 73 15.04 -7.72 -4.16
N VAL A 74 14.70 -8.14 -2.94
CA VAL A 74 14.16 -9.49 -2.66
C VAL A 74 12.70 -9.65 -3.10
N HIS A 75 11.99 -8.54 -3.30
CA HIS A 75 10.60 -8.54 -3.77
C HIS A 75 10.54 -8.48 -5.30
N ASP A 76 9.43 -8.92 -5.87
CA ASP A 76 9.21 -8.98 -7.32
C ASP A 76 8.51 -7.72 -7.88
N GLY A 77 8.57 -6.63 -7.11
CA GLY A 77 8.14 -5.31 -7.54
C GLY A 77 7.38 -4.52 -6.48
N VAL A 78 7.25 -3.22 -6.73
CA VAL A 78 6.46 -2.29 -5.90
C VAL A 78 5.53 -1.51 -6.81
N ARG A 79 4.25 -1.88 -6.79
CA ARG A 79 3.18 -1.18 -7.48
C ARG A 79 2.57 -0.15 -6.54
N ALA A 80 2.74 1.13 -6.86
CA ALA A 80 2.20 2.23 -6.07
C ALA A 80 1.19 3.03 -6.87
N ALA A 81 0.05 3.39 -6.27
CA ALA A 81 -1.00 4.12 -6.98
C ALA A 81 -0.56 5.53 -7.39
N VAL A 82 0.15 6.23 -6.50
CA VAL A 82 0.63 7.61 -6.69
C VAL A 82 2.06 7.80 -6.17
N ALA A 83 2.75 8.82 -6.66
CA ALA A 83 3.96 9.33 -6.01
C ALA A 83 3.59 9.96 -4.67
N TYR A 84 4.50 9.86 -3.69
CA TYR A 84 4.33 10.53 -2.42
C TYR A 84 4.46 12.06 -2.63
N GLY A 85 3.43 12.78 -2.22
CA GLY A 85 3.33 14.24 -2.27
C GLY A 85 2.28 14.72 -1.27
N ASP A 86 1.99 16.01 -1.23
CA ASP A 86 1.18 16.60 -0.17
C ASP A 86 -0.22 15.99 -0.05
N ILE A 87 -0.94 15.84 -1.16
CA ILE A 87 -2.27 15.22 -1.15
C ILE A 87 -2.19 13.74 -0.76
N ALA A 88 -1.24 12.99 -1.32
CA ALA A 88 -1.07 11.57 -1.00
C ALA A 88 -0.75 11.35 0.50
N ARG A 89 0.09 12.23 1.06
CA ARG A 89 0.43 12.28 2.48
C ARG A 89 -0.79 12.61 3.33
N GLU A 90 -1.56 13.62 2.96
CA GLU A 90 -2.74 14.05 3.71
C GLU A 90 -3.78 12.93 3.81
N VAL A 91 -4.05 12.24 2.71
CA VAL A 91 -4.96 11.08 2.71
C VAL A 91 -4.44 9.96 3.63
N ALA A 92 -3.13 9.69 3.62
CA ALA A 92 -2.50 8.71 4.51
C ALA A 92 -2.55 9.13 5.99
N LEU A 93 -2.36 10.41 6.30
CA LEU A 93 -2.45 10.93 7.66
C LEU A 93 -3.88 10.90 8.20
N LYS A 94 -4.87 11.26 7.38
CA LYS A 94 -6.29 11.17 7.73
C LYS A 94 -6.70 9.73 8.08
N LEU A 95 -6.19 8.76 7.33
CA LEU A 95 -6.37 7.35 7.65
C LEU A 95 -5.62 6.94 8.93
N LYS A 96 -4.41 7.46 9.18
CA LYS A 96 -3.60 7.05 10.34
C LYS A 96 -4.00 7.69 11.67
N TYR A 97 -4.55 8.90 11.65
CA TYR A 97 -4.68 9.73 12.85
C TYR A 97 -6.05 10.38 13.04
N SER A 98 -6.85 10.52 11.98
CA SER A 98 -8.13 11.25 12.04
C SER A 98 -9.36 10.35 12.02
N GLY A 99 -9.18 9.03 12.17
CA GLY A 99 -10.28 8.05 12.16
C GLY A 99 -11.07 7.99 10.83
N ARG A 100 -10.58 8.61 9.76
CA ARG A 100 -11.30 8.67 8.47
C ARG A 100 -11.11 7.37 7.68
N LEU A 101 -11.76 6.30 8.13
CA LEU A 101 -11.66 4.96 7.55
C LEU A 101 -12.04 4.91 6.06
N ALA A 102 -12.92 5.82 5.61
CA ALA A 102 -13.27 5.97 4.20
C ALA A 102 -12.05 6.23 3.29
N CYS A 103 -10.95 6.79 3.82
CA CYS A 103 -9.70 6.96 3.07
C CYS A 103 -9.11 5.61 2.65
N ALA A 104 -9.31 4.52 3.40
CA ALA A 104 -8.89 3.18 2.98
C ALA A 104 -9.62 2.75 1.70
N GLY A 105 -10.90 3.11 1.55
CA GLY A 105 -11.67 2.89 0.32
C GLY A 105 -11.12 3.67 -0.87
N THR A 106 -10.78 4.95 -0.66
CA THR A 106 -10.13 5.78 -1.68
C THR A 106 -8.81 5.15 -2.15
N MET A 107 -7.97 4.75 -1.20
CA MET A 107 -6.68 4.12 -1.48
C MET A 107 -6.85 2.80 -2.23
N ALA A 108 -7.71 1.91 -1.73
CA ALA A 108 -7.95 0.60 -2.33
C ALA A 108 -8.47 0.72 -3.78
N ARG A 109 -9.39 1.66 -4.06
CA ARG A 109 -9.89 1.89 -5.42
C ARG A 109 -8.78 2.31 -6.38
N ALA A 110 -7.88 3.19 -5.95
CA ALA A 110 -6.76 3.61 -6.77
C ALA A 110 -5.68 2.52 -6.94
N MET A 111 -5.53 1.65 -5.94
CA MET A 111 -4.60 0.52 -5.96
C MET A 111 -5.13 -0.67 -6.77
N ALA A 112 -6.45 -0.86 -6.85
CA ALA A 112 -7.08 -1.99 -7.53
C ALA A 112 -6.67 -2.09 -9.01
N ARG A 113 -6.51 -0.95 -9.69
CA ARG A 113 -6.05 -0.88 -11.10
C ARG A 113 -4.62 -1.42 -11.31
N LEU A 114 -3.87 -1.59 -10.23
CA LEU A 114 -2.48 -2.04 -10.24
C LEU A 114 -2.33 -3.47 -9.71
N MET A 115 -3.42 -4.16 -9.38
CA MET A 115 -3.35 -5.56 -8.93
C MET A 115 -2.57 -6.39 -9.97
N PRO A 116 -1.51 -7.12 -9.57
CA PRO A 116 -0.77 -7.96 -10.49
C PRO A 116 -1.63 -9.14 -10.96
N GLU A 117 -1.44 -9.53 -12.21
CA GLU A 117 -2.02 -10.76 -12.74
C GLU A 117 -1.49 -11.97 -11.98
N GLY A 118 -2.35 -12.98 -11.81
CA GLY A 118 -2.01 -14.20 -11.08
C GLY A 118 -1.85 -14.02 -9.57
N ALA A 119 -2.33 -12.93 -8.98
CA ALA A 119 -2.32 -12.73 -7.54
C ALA A 119 -3.20 -13.76 -6.82
N ASP A 120 -2.58 -14.59 -5.96
CA ASP A 120 -3.26 -15.68 -5.25
C ASP A 120 -3.70 -15.30 -3.84
N LEU A 121 -2.97 -14.37 -3.20
CA LEU A 121 -3.16 -14.06 -1.78
C LEU A 121 -2.76 -12.62 -1.46
N LEU A 122 -3.66 -11.88 -0.82
CA LEU A 122 -3.35 -10.58 -0.23
C LEU A 122 -2.87 -10.77 1.22
N VAL A 123 -1.78 -10.11 1.58
CA VAL A 123 -1.26 -10.11 2.94
C VAL A 123 -0.98 -8.67 3.35
N PRO A 124 -1.66 -8.11 4.36
CA PRO A 124 -1.35 -6.76 4.82
C PRO A 124 -0.08 -6.72 5.66
N VAL A 125 0.71 -5.65 5.52
CA VAL A 125 1.85 -5.38 6.42
C VAL A 125 1.33 -5.23 7.86
N PRO A 126 1.87 -5.98 8.84
CA PRO A 126 1.37 -5.95 10.20
C PRO A 126 1.89 -4.74 10.99
N LEU A 127 1.00 -4.15 11.79
CA LEU A 127 1.36 -3.20 12.84
C LEU A 127 1.67 -3.91 14.15
N HIS A 128 2.47 -3.26 14.99
CA HIS A 128 2.74 -3.75 16.34
C HIS A 128 1.48 -3.59 17.20
N ARG A 129 1.23 -4.54 18.11
CA ARG A 129 0.02 -4.55 18.98
C ARG A 129 -0.26 -3.22 19.69
N TRP A 130 0.78 -2.54 20.20
CA TRP A 130 0.62 -1.23 20.84
C TRP A 130 0.11 -0.14 19.90
N ARG A 131 0.50 -0.17 18.62
CA ARG A 131 -0.03 0.76 17.62
C ARG A 131 -1.45 0.40 17.19
N ILE A 132 -1.78 -0.89 17.17
CA ILE A 132 -3.17 -1.32 16.93
C ILE A 132 -4.04 -0.84 18.10
N TRP A 133 -3.58 -1.00 19.34
CA TRP A 133 -4.32 -0.57 20.52
C TRP A 133 -4.52 0.95 20.55
N SER A 134 -3.47 1.75 20.26
CA SER A 134 -3.61 3.21 20.25
C SER A 134 -4.40 3.77 19.07
N ARG A 135 -4.37 3.10 17.91
CA ARG A 135 -5.02 3.57 16.67
C ARG A 135 -6.38 2.91 16.41
N GLY A 136 -6.68 1.79 17.04
CA GLY A 136 -7.88 0.98 16.84
C GLY A 136 -7.85 0.03 15.64
N PHE A 137 -6.93 0.19 14.68
CA PHE A 137 -6.91 -0.62 13.44
C PHE A 137 -5.55 -0.69 12.74
N ASN A 138 -5.43 -1.64 11.81
CA ASN A 138 -4.34 -1.72 10.86
C ASN A 138 -4.77 -1.19 9.47
N GLN A 139 -4.13 -0.11 9.01
CA GLN A 139 -4.46 0.58 7.75
C GLN A 139 -4.31 -0.36 6.57
N ALA A 140 -3.19 -1.09 6.51
CA ALA A 140 -2.91 -2.06 5.46
C ALA A 140 -3.97 -3.17 5.45
N ALA A 141 -4.45 -3.62 6.62
CA ALA A 141 -5.51 -4.63 6.70
C ALA A 141 -6.86 -4.10 6.23
N LEU A 142 -7.21 -2.84 6.53
CA LEU A 142 -8.42 -2.21 6.01
C LEU A 142 -8.39 -2.11 4.48
N ILE A 143 -7.26 -1.65 3.92
CA ILE A 143 -7.06 -1.54 2.47
C ILE A 143 -7.12 -2.93 1.83
N ALA A 144 -6.39 -3.91 2.37
CA ALA A 144 -6.35 -5.28 1.87
C ALA A 144 -7.74 -5.94 1.89
N GLY A 145 -8.52 -5.73 2.94
CA GLY A 145 -9.89 -6.25 3.03
C GLY A 145 -10.84 -5.64 1.99
N ILE A 146 -10.66 -4.36 1.64
CA ILE A 146 -11.43 -3.73 0.54
C ILE A 146 -10.99 -4.29 -0.81
N LEU A 147 -9.67 -4.43 -1.03
CA LEU A 147 -9.12 -5.03 -2.24
C LEU A 147 -9.64 -6.46 -2.43
N ALA A 148 -9.59 -7.29 -1.39
CA ALA A 148 -10.09 -8.66 -1.41
C ALA A 148 -11.54 -8.76 -1.85
N ARG A 149 -12.42 -7.90 -1.30
CA ARG A 149 -13.83 -7.85 -1.69
C ARG A 149 -14.02 -7.43 -3.15
N SER A 150 -13.20 -6.51 -3.67
CA SER A 150 -13.30 -6.05 -5.05
C SER A 150 -12.66 -6.99 -6.08
N SER A 151 -11.63 -7.75 -5.71
CA SER A 151 -10.90 -8.62 -6.63
C SER A 151 -11.27 -10.10 -6.52
N GLY A 152 -11.94 -10.51 -5.44
CA GLY A 152 -12.20 -11.92 -5.13
C GLY A 152 -10.98 -12.68 -4.59
N ILE A 153 -9.82 -12.02 -4.45
CA ILE A 153 -8.60 -12.65 -3.94
C ILE A 153 -8.68 -12.76 -2.43
N ALA A 154 -8.34 -13.93 -1.88
CA ALA A 154 -8.32 -14.15 -0.44
C ALA A 154 -7.32 -13.20 0.25
N CYS A 155 -7.68 -12.74 1.45
CA CYS A 155 -6.79 -11.92 2.29
C CYS A 155 -6.52 -12.62 3.62
N ASP A 156 -5.25 -12.90 3.93
CA ASP A 156 -4.84 -13.45 5.22
C ASP A 156 -4.12 -12.38 6.05
N SER A 157 -4.85 -11.80 7.01
CA SER A 157 -4.33 -10.78 7.92
C SER A 157 -3.53 -11.35 9.11
N ALA A 158 -3.54 -12.67 9.31
CA ALA A 158 -2.86 -13.34 10.41
C ALA A 158 -1.52 -13.98 9.98
N LEU A 159 -1.29 -14.14 8.68
CA LEU A 159 -0.11 -14.79 8.12
C LEU A 159 1.21 -14.11 8.51
N LEU A 160 1.23 -12.77 8.55
CA LEU A 160 2.35 -11.97 9.03
C LEU A 160 2.00 -11.30 10.35
N ARG A 161 2.91 -11.39 11.32
CA ARG A 161 2.77 -10.75 12.64
C ARG A 161 4.00 -9.91 12.95
N ARG A 162 3.79 -8.78 13.60
CA ARG A 162 4.87 -7.94 14.11
C ARG A 162 5.11 -8.21 15.58
N ALA A 163 6.14 -8.99 15.88
CA ALA A 163 6.47 -9.47 17.22
C ALA A 163 7.16 -8.41 18.09
N LYS A 164 7.91 -7.47 17.48
CA LYS A 164 8.66 -6.43 18.21
C LYS A 164 8.20 -5.03 17.82
N ALA A 165 8.07 -4.16 18.81
CA ALA A 165 7.96 -2.73 18.57
C ALA A 165 9.31 -2.25 18.04
N THR A 166 9.30 -1.45 16.97
CA THR A 166 10.53 -0.83 16.46
C THR A 166 10.48 0.67 16.76
N PRO A 167 11.63 1.31 16.98
CA PRO A 167 11.70 2.77 17.06
C PRO A 167 11.19 3.42 15.76
N ILE A 168 10.95 4.73 15.83
CA ILE A 168 10.61 5.55 14.67
C ILE A 168 11.76 5.45 13.66
N LEU A 169 11.47 5.07 12.42
CA LEU A 169 12.47 4.89 11.36
C LEU A 169 12.90 6.23 10.71
N ARG A 170 12.13 7.30 10.93
CA ARG A 170 12.45 8.65 10.46
C ARG A 170 13.74 9.13 11.14
N GLY A 171 14.66 9.69 10.36
CA GLY A 171 15.97 10.15 10.85
C GLY A 171 17.06 9.07 10.87
N LEU A 172 16.72 7.79 10.70
CA LEU A 172 17.73 6.73 10.55
C LEU A 172 18.21 6.64 9.10
N GLY A 173 19.50 6.36 8.89
CA GLY A 173 20.04 5.98 7.58
C GLY A 173 19.60 4.56 7.16
N ALA A 174 19.84 4.17 5.91
CA ALA A 174 19.37 2.89 5.34
C ALA A 174 19.76 1.66 6.19
N ARG A 175 21.04 1.55 6.59
CA ARG A 175 21.52 0.47 7.49
C ARG A 175 20.82 0.47 8.85
N GLY A 176 20.61 1.65 9.43
CA GLY A 176 19.89 1.81 10.70
C GLY A 176 18.44 1.35 10.60
N ARG A 177 17.75 1.68 9.51
CA ARG A 177 16.38 1.23 9.25
C ARG A 177 16.31 -0.29 9.10
N ALA A 178 17.22 -0.89 8.33
CA ALA A 178 17.28 -2.35 8.16
C ALA A 178 17.51 -3.08 9.49
N LYS A 179 18.43 -2.59 10.33
CA LYS A 179 18.68 -3.13 11.67
C LYS A 179 17.46 -2.96 12.59
N ALA A 180 16.78 -1.83 12.54
CA ALA A 180 15.63 -1.55 13.37
C ALA A 180 14.43 -2.47 13.10
N VAL A 181 14.28 -2.97 11.86
CA VAL A 181 13.20 -3.91 11.48
C VAL A 181 13.61 -5.38 11.49
N ALA A 182 14.90 -5.67 11.69
CA ALA A 182 15.42 -7.04 11.70
C ALA A 182 14.78 -7.86 12.84
N GLY A 183 14.20 -9.01 12.50
CA GLY A 183 13.51 -9.88 13.47
C GLY A 183 12.28 -9.24 14.13
N ALA A 184 11.75 -8.14 13.58
CA ALA A 184 10.52 -7.52 14.07
C ALA A 184 9.26 -8.25 13.60
N PHE A 185 9.37 -9.05 12.54
CA PHE A 185 8.27 -9.75 11.89
C PHE A 185 8.45 -11.27 11.98
N ALA A 186 7.32 -11.99 11.99
CA ALA A 186 7.27 -13.45 12.00
C ALA A 186 6.10 -13.94 11.15
N LEU A 187 6.22 -15.17 10.62
CA LEU A 187 5.15 -15.88 9.95
C LEU A 187 4.27 -16.65 10.94
N ALA A 188 3.03 -16.92 10.56
CA ALA A 188 2.18 -17.90 11.23
C ALA A 188 2.74 -19.33 11.11
N VAL A 189 2.35 -20.23 12.01
CA VAL A 189 2.87 -21.61 12.08
C VAL A 189 2.52 -22.40 10.82
N ASP A 190 1.35 -22.16 10.25
CA ASP A 190 0.82 -22.81 9.04
C ASP A 190 1.23 -22.10 7.74
N ALA A 191 2.12 -21.10 7.81
CA ALA A 191 2.43 -20.24 6.67
C ALA A 191 2.95 -20.99 5.44
N LYS A 192 3.72 -22.08 5.63
CA LYS A 192 4.29 -22.85 4.51
C LYS A 192 3.21 -23.42 3.60
N ALA A 193 2.16 -24.02 4.18
CA ALA A 193 1.05 -24.58 3.41
C ALA A 193 0.25 -23.49 2.68
N LYS A 194 0.13 -22.32 3.30
CA LYS A 194 -0.58 -21.18 2.72
C LYS A 194 0.20 -20.46 1.62
N LEU A 195 1.54 -20.50 1.64
CA LEU A 195 2.40 -19.73 0.76
C LEU A 195 2.97 -20.51 -0.43
N ALA A 196 3.08 -21.83 -0.32
CA ALA A 196 3.77 -22.66 -1.31
C ALA A 196 3.32 -22.37 -2.76
N GLY A 197 4.26 -21.86 -3.56
CA GLY A 197 4.06 -21.58 -4.99
C GLY A 197 3.16 -20.38 -5.31
N LYS A 198 2.69 -19.62 -4.31
CA LYS A 198 1.75 -18.51 -4.53
C LYS A 198 2.44 -17.22 -4.91
N THR A 199 1.75 -16.43 -5.75
CA THR A 199 2.01 -15.00 -5.93
C THR A 199 1.29 -14.22 -4.82
N VAL A 200 2.07 -13.70 -3.88
CA VAL A 200 1.58 -12.93 -2.73
C VAL A 200 1.65 -11.44 -3.03
N VAL A 201 0.55 -10.73 -2.77
CA VAL A 201 0.51 -9.28 -2.80
C VAL A 201 0.60 -8.74 -1.38
N LEU A 202 1.75 -8.14 -1.05
CA LEU A 202 1.98 -7.49 0.23
C LEU A 202 1.40 -6.07 0.20
N VAL A 203 0.32 -5.84 0.94
CA VAL A 203 -0.40 -4.57 0.95
C VAL A 203 0.16 -3.65 2.04
N ASP A 204 0.50 -2.41 1.67
CA ASP A 204 0.91 -1.36 2.61
C ASP A 204 0.26 -0.01 2.24
N ASP A 205 0.38 1.00 3.10
CA ASP A 205 -0.14 2.33 2.80
C ASP A 205 0.92 3.21 2.08
N VAL A 206 2.14 3.28 2.60
CA VAL A 206 3.21 4.10 2.00
C VAL A 206 4.54 3.33 1.93
N TYR A 207 5.06 3.18 0.72
CA TYR A 207 6.41 2.69 0.49
C TYR A 207 7.41 3.86 0.55
N THR A 208 8.27 3.83 1.56
CA THR A 208 9.35 4.82 1.74
C THR A 208 10.69 4.17 1.40
N SER A 209 11.54 3.91 2.41
CA SER A 209 12.84 3.24 2.25
C SER A 209 12.77 1.75 1.89
N GLY A 210 11.58 1.18 1.74
CA GLY A 210 11.39 -0.26 1.52
C GLY A 210 11.73 -1.18 2.69
N ALA A 211 12.41 -0.73 3.76
CA ALA A 211 12.91 -1.61 4.83
C ALA A 211 11.85 -2.57 5.41
N THR A 212 10.65 -2.06 5.72
CA THR A 212 9.53 -2.88 6.21
C THR A 212 9.04 -3.87 5.16
N GLY A 213 8.84 -3.39 3.93
CA GLY A 213 8.43 -4.21 2.79
C GLY A 213 9.41 -5.34 2.51
N THR A 214 10.71 -5.03 2.43
CA THR A 214 11.79 -5.99 2.22
C THR A 214 11.90 -7.02 3.34
N ALA A 215 11.73 -6.61 4.60
CA ALA A 215 11.73 -7.54 5.73
C ALA A 215 10.55 -8.53 5.66
N CYS A 216 9.37 -8.05 5.31
CA CYS A 216 8.19 -8.90 5.13
C CYS A 216 8.33 -9.82 3.90
N ALA A 217 8.80 -9.28 2.78
CA ALA A 217 9.00 -10.05 1.54
C ALA A 217 10.01 -11.18 1.73
N ARG A 218 11.12 -10.93 2.42
CA ARG A 218 12.09 -11.98 2.80
C ARG A 218 11.45 -13.11 3.60
N LEU A 219 10.57 -12.78 4.55
CA LEU A 219 9.87 -13.81 5.33
C LEU A 219 8.90 -14.60 4.44
N LEU A 220 8.08 -13.93 3.64
CA LEU A 220 7.11 -14.58 2.75
C LEU A 220 7.80 -15.51 1.74
N LYS A 221 8.91 -15.07 1.11
CA LYS A 221 9.73 -15.90 0.22
C LYS A 221 10.31 -17.12 0.95
N ARG A 222 10.87 -16.94 2.16
CA ARG A 222 11.33 -18.07 3.01
C ARG A 222 10.19 -19.02 3.41
N GLY A 223 8.97 -18.51 3.50
CA GLY A 223 7.76 -19.29 3.73
C GLY A 223 7.30 -20.10 2.53
N GLY A 224 7.89 -19.89 1.33
CA GLY A 224 7.58 -20.65 0.11
C GLY A 224 6.77 -19.90 -0.94
N ALA A 225 6.56 -18.58 -0.79
CA ALA A 225 5.95 -17.76 -1.83
C ALA A 225 6.82 -17.75 -3.10
N ASP A 226 6.21 -17.94 -4.27
CA ASP A 226 6.90 -17.85 -5.56
C ASP A 226 7.23 -16.40 -5.88
N LYS A 227 6.23 -15.51 -5.76
CA LYS A 227 6.37 -14.06 -5.95
C LYS A 227 5.82 -13.30 -4.76
N VAL A 228 6.43 -12.17 -4.45
CA VAL A 228 5.98 -11.20 -3.46
C VAL A 228 6.05 -9.81 -4.09
N ILE A 229 4.89 -9.29 -4.46
CA ILE A 229 4.74 -7.96 -5.07
C ILE A 229 4.12 -7.03 -4.03
N LEU A 230 4.71 -5.86 -3.83
CA LEU A 230 4.14 -4.87 -2.93
C LEU A 230 3.08 -4.05 -3.68
N LEU A 231 1.96 -3.82 -3.03
CA LEU A 231 0.91 -2.94 -3.52
C LEU A 231 0.65 -1.86 -2.46
N CYS A 232 0.91 -0.60 -2.79
CA CYS A 232 0.72 0.50 -1.84
C CYS A 232 0.02 1.71 -2.44
N TRP A 233 -0.50 2.58 -1.56
CA TRP A 233 -1.12 3.83 -1.99
C TRP A 233 -0.08 4.79 -2.55
N ALA A 234 1.00 5.05 -1.82
CA ALA A 234 2.03 6.00 -2.25
C ALA A 234 3.45 5.43 -2.18
N ARG A 235 4.31 5.86 -3.11
CA ARG A 235 5.75 5.58 -3.10
C ARG A 235 6.55 6.87 -3.11
N VAL A 236 7.53 6.97 -2.21
CA VAL A 236 8.53 8.05 -2.26
C VAL A 236 9.43 7.80 -3.48
N LEU A 237 9.55 8.82 -4.32
CA LEU A 237 10.48 8.84 -5.45
C LEU A 237 11.62 9.80 -5.06
N ASP A 238 12.85 9.39 -5.29
CA ASP A 238 13.99 10.30 -5.17
C ASP A 238 14.06 11.18 -6.44
N ALA A 239 14.57 12.42 -6.32
CA ALA A 239 14.57 13.39 -7.42
C ALA A 239 15.36 12.90 -8.65
N GLU A 240 16.41 12.11 -8.44
CA GLU A 240 17.26 11.52 -9.48
C GLU A 240 16.58 10.36 -10.23
N ALA A 241 15.50 9.78 -9.69
CA ALA A 241 14.78 8.68 -10.33
C ALA A 241 13.91 9.12 -11.53
N LEU A 242 13.92 10.42 -11.84
CA LEU A 242 13.11 11.04 -12.89
C LEU A 242 13.89 11.42 -14.14
N ASP A 243 15.22 11.33 -14.09
CA ASP A 243 16.12 11.57 -15.21
C ASP A 243 16.65 10.23 -15.77
#